data_AF-A0A218ZV40-F1
#
_entry.id   AF-A0A218ZV40-F1
#
_cell.length_a   1.000
_cell.length_b   1.000
_cell.length_c   1.000
_cell.angle_alpha   90.00
_cell.angle_beta   90.00
_cell.angle_gamma   90.00
#
_symmetry.space_group_name_H-M   'P 1'
#
loop_
_entity.id
_entity.type
_entity.pdbx_description
1 polymer ?
#
loop_
_entity_poly.entity_id
_entity_poly.type
_entity_poly.pdbx_seq_one_letter_code
_entity_poly.pdbx_strand_id
1 'polypeptide(L)'
;MRIFSRPTPPTTNKHESHKLSSAILDVRDDVSNIDRLHNAIQSFSPELVFHLAALLIVVESYDNHADTFDTNMTGIVSILNEFRRSDSVESIIVVTSDKSYLNKE
;
A
#
# COMPACT_ATOMS: atom_id res chain seq x y z
N MET A 1 -2.83 14.08 6.15
CA MET A 1 -2.90 12.73 5.52
C MET A 1 -1.65 12.54 4.69
N ARG A 2 -0.93 11.42 4.87
CA ARG A 2 0.24 11.07 4.07
C ARG A 2 -0.08 9.84 3.23
N ILE A 3 0.16 9.92 1.93
CA ILE A 3 -0.02 8.79 1.01
C ILE A 3 1.35 8.21 0.69
N PHE A 4 1.42 6.88 0.69
CA PHE A 4 2.58 6.12 0.28
C PHE A 4 2.20 5.28 -0.94
N SER A 5 2.88 5.45 -2.06
CA SER A 5 2.52 4.79 -3.32
C SER A 5 3.74 4.45 -4.16
N ARG A 6 3.68 3.37 -4.95
CA ARG A 6 4.75 3.04 -5.89
C ARG A 6 4.91 4.16 -6.94
N PRO A 7 6.13 4.45 -7.41
CA PRO A 7 6.32 5.32 -8.56
C PRO A 7 5.61 4.73 -9.79
N THR A 8 4.68 5.47 -10.38
CA THR A 8 4.02 5.07 -11.63
C THR A 8 4.78 5.60 -12.86
N PRO A 9 4.70 4.93 -14.03
CA PRO A 9 5.13 5.50 -15.30
C PRO A 9 4.43 6.85 -15.57
N PRO A 10 4.97 7.72 -16.46
CA PRO A 10 4.41 9.03 -16.75
C PRO A 10 3.16 8.89 -17.64
N THR A 11 2.09 8.34 -17.09
CA THR A 11 0.74 8.46 -17.63
C THR A 11 -0.16 9.00 -16.53
N THR A 12 -1.14 9.81 -16.95
CA THR A 12 -1.88 10.79 -16.15
C THR A 12 -2.24 10.31 -14.75
N ASN A 13 -1.52 10.81 -13.75
CA ASN A 13 -1.85 10.58 -12.35
C ASN A 13 -3.19 11.27 -12.02
N LYS A 14 -4.23 10.51 -11.65
CA LYS A 14 -5.54 11.04 -11.23
C LYS A 14 -5.48 11.94 -9.98
N HIS A 15 -4.34 12.01 -9.28
CA HIS A 15 -4.13 12.90 -8.14
C HIS A 15 -3.98 14.36 -8.59
N GLU A 16 -3.43 14.61 -9.79
CA GLU A 16 -3.20 15.96 -10.31
C GLU A 16 -4.50 16.64 -10.76
N SER A 17 -5.51 15.88 -11.17
CA SER A 17 -6.78 16.41 -11.67
C SER A 17 -7.68 17.01 -10.58
N HIS A 18 -7.39 16.78 -9.29
CA HIS A 18 -8.30 17.14 -8.20
C HIS A 18 -7.72 18.11 -7.15
N LYS A 19 -6.57 18.76 -7.42
CA LYS A 19 -5.87 19.68 -6.47
C LYS A 19 -5.55 19.05 -5.10
N LEU A 20 -5.48 17.72 -5.03
CA LEU A 20 -5.27 16.99 -3.79
C LEU A 20 -3.85 17.18 -3.23
N SER A 21 -2.91 17.59 -4.10
CA SER A 21 -1.51 17.86 -3.78
C SER A 21 -1.30 18.95 -2.73
N SER A 22 -2.22 19.90 -2.55
CA SER A 22 -2.11 20.92 -1.50
C SER A 22 -2.62 20.45 -0.13
N ALA A 23 -3.35 19.34 -0.07
CA ALA A 23 -3.98 18.83 1.16
C ALA A 23 -3.30 17.55 1.70
N ILE A 24 -2.40 16.96 0.92
CA ILE A 24 -1.80 15.65 1.21
C ILE A 24 -0.29 15.71 1.02
N LEU A 25 0.44 15.07 1.94
CA LEU A 25 1.85 14.76 1.75
C LEU A 25 1.97 13.46 0.94
N ASP A 26 2.47 13.53 -0.28
CA ASP A 26 2.68 12.37 -1.15
C ASP A 26 4.12 11.86 -1.01
N VAL A 27 4.28 10.57 -0.75
CA VAL A 27 5.56 9.86 -0.72
C VAL A 27 5.51 8.73 -1.74
N ARG A 28 6.46 8.74 -2.67
CA ARG A 28 6.54 7.73 -3.72
C ARG A 28 7.65 6.72 -3.41
N ASP A 29 7.26 5.55 -2.92
CA ASP A 29 8.15 4.45 -2.57
C ASP A 29 7.39 3.12 -2.60
N ASP A 30 8.12 2.00 -2.59
CA ASP A 30 7.52 0.67 -2.53
C ASP A 30 7.29 0.23 -1.07
N VAL A 31 6.08 -0.26 -0.77
CA VAL A 31 5.71 -0.78 0.55
C VAL A 31 6.47 -2.05 0.93
N SER A 32 7.05 -2.75 -0.06
CA SER A 32 7.98 -3.87 0.17
C SER A 32 9.33 -3.42 0.77
N ASN A 33 9.68 -2.13 0.67
CA ASN A 33 10.92 -1.61 1.22
C ASN A 33 10.73 -1.24 2.70
N ILE A 34 11.05 -2.20 3.57
CA ILE A 34 10.84 -2.10 5.02
C ILE A 34 11.55 -0.88 5.63
N ASP A 35 12.79 -0.59 5.23
CA ASP A 35 13.56 0.53 5.81
C ASP A 35 12.93 1.89 5.43
N ARG A 36 12.48 2.04 4.18
CA ARG A 36 11.78 3.25 3.72
C ARG A 36 10.44 3.40 4.44
N LEU A 37 9.68 2.32 4.55
CA LEU A 37 8.40 2.27 5.23
C LEU A 37 8.54 2.64 6.72
N HIS A 38 9.52 2.05 7.40
CA HIS A 38 9.81 2.34 8.81
C HIS A 38 10.10 3.83 9.01
N ASN A 39 11.00 4.41 8.21
CA ASN A 39 11.31 5.83 8.27
C ASN A 39 10.09 6.72 7.96
N ALA A 40 9.23 6.30 7.03
CA ALA A 40 8.01 7.04 6.70
C ALA A 40 6.99 7.03 7.85
N ILE A 41 6.83 5.89 8.53
CA ILE A 41 5.95 5.75 9.70
C ILE A 41 6.51 6.55 10.87
N GLN A 42 7.79 6.42 11.21
CA GLN A 42 8.43 7.15 12.31
C GLN A 42 8.38 8.67 12.11
N SER A 43 8.65 9.15 10.89
CA SER A 43 8.62 10.60 10.60
C SER A 43 7.21 11.19 10.56
N PHE A 44 6.20 10.39 10.23
CA PHE A 44 4.82 10.86 10.15
C PHE A 44 4.05 10.65 11.47
N SER A 45 4.43 9.65 12.26
CA SER A 45 3.77 9.23 13.50
C SER A 45 2.24 9.05 13.34
N PRO A 46 1.75 8.20 12.40
CA PRO A 46 0.32 8.01 12.21
C PRO A 46 -0.33 7.23 13.36
N GLU A 47 -1.56 7.60 13.70
CA GLU A 47 -2.47 6.83 14.57
C GLU A 47 -3.26 5.77 13.78
N LEU A 48 -3.60 6.07 12.52
CA LEU A 48 -4.40 5.20 11.64
C LEU A 48 -3.73 5.03 10.28
N VAL A 49 -3.61 3.77 9.83
CA VAL A 49 -3.06 3.40 8.52
C VAL A 49 -4.12 2.72 7.66
N PHE A 50 -4.31 3.21 6.43
CA PHE A 50 -5.08 2.53 5.38
C PHE A 50 -4.12 1.87 4.40
N HIS A 51 -4.08 0.54 4.36
CA HIS A 51 -3.28 -0.20 3.39
C HIS A 51 -4.11 -0.51 2.14
N LEU A 52 -3.89 0.30 1.10
CA LEU A 52 -4.59 0.23 -0.19
C LEU A 52 -3.69 -0.29 -1.34
N ALA A 53 -2.43 -0.59 -1.06
CA ALA A 53 -1.47 -1.03 -2.07
C ALA A 53 -1.74 -2.49 -2.43
N ALA A 54 -2.18 -2.74 -3.67
CA ALA A 54 -2.42 -4.08 -4.19
C ALA A 54 -2.29 -4.10 -5.73
N LEU A 55 -1.93 -5.26 -6.29
CA LEU A 55 -2.09 -5.57 -7.71
C LEU A 55 -3.50 -6.16 -7.94
N LEU A 56 -4.28 -5.49 -8.78
CA LEU A 56 -5.72 -5.74 -8.97
C LEU A 56 -6.06 -6.62 -10.19
N ILE A 57 -5.09 -6.93 -11.05
CA ILE A 57 -5.35 -7.58 -12.35
C ILE A 57 -5.23 -9.09 -12.21
N VAL A 58 -6.38 -9.75 -12.10
CA VAL A 58 -6.48 -11.22 -11.93
C VAL A 58 -5.88 -11.98 -13.11
N VAL A 59 -6.06 -11.48 -14.33
CA VAL A 59 -5.58 -12.17 -15.54
C VAL A 59 -4.05 -12.21 -15.57
N GLU A 60 -3.39 -11.08 -15.32
CA GLU A 60 -1.92 -11.00 -15.25
C GLU A 60 -1.34 -11.84 -14.11
N SER A 61 -2.11 -12.06 -13.03
CA SER A 61 -1.66 -12.90 -11.93
C SER A 61 -1.43 -14.36 -12.33
N TYR A 62 -2.05 -14.86 -13.41
CA TYR A 62 -1.83 -16.23 -13.91
C TYR A 62 -0.45 -16.41 -14.56
N ASP A 63 0.06 -15.35 -15.19
CA ASP A 63 1.37 -15.40 -15.85
C ASP A 63 2.48 -14.93 -14.89
N ASN A 64 2.15 -14.09 -13.91
CA ASN A 64 3.11 -13.47 -13.00
C ASN A 64 2.72 -13.63 -11.52
N HIS A 65 2.60 -14.90 -11.11
CA HIS A 65 2.18 -15.30 -9.76
C HIS A 65 3.10 -14.75 -8.65
N ALA A 66 4.42 -14.71 -8.89
CA ALA A 66 5.41 -14.27 -7.90
C ALA A 66 5.22 -12.78 -7.56
N ASP A 67 5.17 -11.91 -8.56
CA ASP A 67 4.99 -10.46 -8.36
C ASP A 67 3.64 -10.12 -7.73
N THR A 68 2.60 -10.89 -8.06
CA THR A 68 1.25 -10.74 -7.47
C THR A 68 1.25 -11.12 -5.99
N PHE A 69 1.86 -12.26 -5.65
CA PHE A 69 1.97 -12.70 -4.27
C PHE A 69 2.82 -11.73 -3.45
N ASP A 70 3.97 -11.31 -3.98
CA ASP A 70 4.85 -10.37 -3.28
C ASP A 70 4.17 -9.03 -3.03
N THR A 71 3.51 -8.44 -4.03
CA THR A 71 2.90 -7.12 -3.81
C THR A 71 1.71 -7.18 -2.85
N ASN A 72 0.85 -8.20 -2.95
CA ASN A 72 -0.36 -8.30 -2.14
C ASN A 72 -0.10 -8.85 -0.74
N MET A 73 0.81 -9.81 -0.58
CA MET A 73 1.10 -10.43 0.72
C MET A 73 2.28 -9.78 1.41
N THR A 74 3.40 -9.57 0.73
CA THR A 74 4.60 -9.00 1.34
C THR A 74 4.36 -7.54 1.76
N GLY A 75 3.52 -6.79 1.03
CA GLY A 75 3.06 -5.47 1.43
C GLY A 75 2.30 -5.46 2.77
N ILE A 76 1.33 -6.38 2.94
CA ILE A 76 0.58 -6.55 4.19
C ILE A 76 1.51 -6.95 5.34
N VAL A 77 2.39 -7.93 5.12
CA VAL A 77 3.35 -8.39 6.14
C VAL A 77 4.25 -7.24 6.58
N SER A 78 4.74 -6.42 5.65
CA SER A 78 5.60 -5.26 5.95
C SER A 78 4.87 -4.25 6.83
N ILE A 79 3.62 -3.91 6.50
CA ILE A 79 2.78 -3.02 7.32
C ILE A 79 2.52 -3.59 8.72
N LEU A 80 2.18 -4.88 8.83
CA LEU A 80 1.92 -5.51 10.12
C LEU A 80 3.18 -5.63 10.97
N ASN A 81 4.35 -5.80 10.35
CA ASN A 81 5.61 -5.82 11.07
C ASN A 81 5.95 -4.43 11.64
N GLU A 82 5.72 -3.37 10.87
CA GLU A 82 5.94 -2.00 11.34
C GLU A 82 4.94 -1.59 12.41
N PHE A 83 3.68 -2.04 12.33
CA PHE A 83 2.70 -1.86 13.41
C PHE A 83 3.23 -2.34 14.75
N ARG A 84 3.79 -3.55 14.79
CA ARG A 84 4.33 -4.15 16.02
C ARG A 84 5.50 -3.36 16.61
N ARG A 85 6.18 -2.54 15.81
CA ARG A 85 7.38 -1.78 16.19
C ARG A 85 7.08 -0.29 16.40
N SER A 86 5.90 0.17 16.02
CA SER A 86 5.54 1.58 16.07
C SER A 86 4.75 1.90 17.35
N ASP A 87 5.22 2.89 18.09
CA ASP A 87 4.50 3.37 19.28
C ASP A 87 3.31 4.26 18.93
N SER A 88 3.25 4.80 17.70
CA SER A 88 2.22 5.75 17.29
C SER A 88 0.99 5.11 16.67
N VAL A 89 1.12 3.92 16.06
CA VAL A 89 0.05 3.36 15.23
C VAL A 89 -0.92 2.59 16.13
N GLU A 90 -2.16 3.03 16.17
CA GLU A 90 -3.21 2.43 16.98
C GLU A 90 -4.10 1.49 16.17
N SER A 91 -4.23 1.72 14.86
CA SER A 91 -5.14 0.95 14.01
C SER A 91 -4.68 0.85 12.56
N ILE A 92 -4.99 -0.30 11.94
CA ILE A 92 -4.71 -0.57 10.53
C ILE A 92 -5.95 -1.13 9.86
N ILE A 93 -6.33 -0.52 8.74
CA ILE A 93 -7.37 -1.00 7.85
C ILE A 93 -6.70 -1.59 6.62
N VAL A 94 -6.78 -2.91 6.48
CA VAL A 94 -6.27 -3.65 5.31
C VAL A 94 -7.43 -3.90 4.36
N VAL A 95 -7.32 -3.40 3.12
CA VAL A 95 -8.34 -3.63 2.10
C VAL A 95 -7.99 -4.88 1.30
N THR A 96 -8.91 -5.84 1.28
CA THR A 96 -8.80 -7.12 0.55
C THR A 96 -9.81 -7.17 -0.60
N SER A 97 -10.00 -8.33 -1.23
CA SER A 97 -10.94 -8.54 -2.34
C SER A 97 -11.82 -9.75 -2.08
N ASP A 98 -13.04 -9.71 -2.59
CA ASP A 98 -13.94 -10.85 -2.77
C ASP A 98 -13.27 -12.12 -3.34
N LYS A 99 -12.19 -11.96 -4.10
CA LYS A 99 -11.39 -13.05 -4.69
C LYS A 99 -10.58 -13.85 -3.67
N SER A 100 -10.56 -13.46 -2.40
CA SER A 100 -10.04 -14.31 -1.33
C SER A 100 -10.92 -15.53 -1.09
N TYR A 101 -12.17 -15.50 -1.54
CA TYR A 101 -13.08 -16.63 -1.48
C TYR A 101 -12.94 -17.50 -2.73
N LEU A 102 -13.01 -18.82 -2.53
CA LEU A 102 -13.15 -19.75 -3.65
C LEU A 102 -14.46 -19.44 -4.38
N ASN A 103 -14.36 -18.90 -5.59
CA ASN A 103 -15.53 -18.73 -6.43
C ASN A 103 -16.00 -20.12 -6.92
N LYS A 104 -17.27 -20.45 -6.66
CA LYS A 104 -17.91 -21.72 -7.06
C LYS A 104 -18.95 -21.53 -8.17
N GLU A 105 -19.03 -20.33 -8.73
CA GLU A 105 -19.81 -20.03 -9.93
C GLU A 105 -19.25 -20.71 -11.18
#